data_AF-A0A4U8THW7-F1
#
_entry.id   AF-A0A4U8THW7-F1
#
_cell.length_a   1.000
_cell.length_b   1.000
_cell.length_c   1.000
_cell.angle_alpha   90.00
_cell.angle_beta   90.00
_cell.angle_gamma   90.00
#
_symmetry.space_group_name_H-M   'P 1'
#
loop_
_entity.id
_entity.type
_entity.pdbx_description
1 polymer ?
#
loop_
_entity_poly.entity_id
_entity_poly.type
_entity_poly.pdbx_seq_one_letter_code
_entity_poly.pdbx_strand_id
1 'polypeptide(L)'
;MSSTLYVDTQAKELYIFANDKDFIDCDTIHSQIYEKIQDDKEHKNISLEELQSYKPSLFLDSALLLGSSEIETNPFLFGELDKDNTIKQDTPSYYFSPKDEENNLGTLL
;
A
#
# COMPACT_ATOMS: atom_id res chain seq x y z
N MET A 1 -15.33 -9.49 -2.31
CA MET A 1 -14.73 -10.78 -1.93
C MET A 1 -13.61 -10.46 -0.95
N SER A 2 -13.39 -11.27 0.09
CA SER A 2 -12.27 -11.02 1.01
C SER A 2 -10.94 -11.34 0.31
N SER A 3 -9.90 -10.57 0.59
CA SER A 3 -8.54 -10.75 0.08
C SER A 3 -8.01 -12.12 0.45
N THR A 4 -7.20 -12.68 -0.45
CA THR A 4 -6.59 -13.99 -0.22
C THR A 4 -5.25 -13.82 0.46
N LEU A 5 -4.94 -14.73 1.36
CA LEU A 5 -3.71 -14.73 2.13
C LEU A 5 -2.98 -16.04 1.87
N TYR A 6 -1.66 -15.95 1.71
CA TYR A 6 -0.78 -17.10 1.71
C TYR A 6 0.42 -16.85 2.63
N VAL A 7 0.82 -17.88 3.37
CA VAL A 7 1.91 -17.82 4.35
C VAL A 7 2.99 -18.81 3.93
N ASP A 8 4.21 -18.32 3.72
CA ASP A 8 5.39 -19.15 3.47
C ASP A 8 6.24 -19.20 4.74
N THR A 9 6.19 -20.34 5.44
CA THR A 9 6.90 -20.56 6.70
C THR A 9 8.39 -20.79 6.51
N GLN A 10 8.83 -21.27 5.35
CA GLN A 10 10.24 -21.52 5.05
C GLN A 10 10.95 -20.22 4.71
N ALA A 11 10.32 -19.38 3.87
CA ALA A 11 10.84 -18.08 3.48
C ALA A 11 10.56 -16.98 4.52
N LYS A 12 9.65 -17.23 5.47
CA LYS A 12 9.11 -16.23 6.42
C LYS A 12 8.48 -15.03 5.70
N GLU A 13 7.61 -15.33 4.75
CA GLU A 13 6.94 -14.32 3.92
C GLU A 13 5.42 -14.44 4.03
N LEU A 14 4.75 -13.29 3.95
CA LEU A 14 3.29 -13.18 3.93
C LEU A 14 2.87 -12.56 2.60
N TYR A 15 1.99 -13.25 1.88
CA TYR A 15 1.50 -12.83 0.58
C TYR A 15 0.03 -12.44 0.71
N ILE A 16 -0.27 -11.17 0.49
CA ILE A 16 -1.61 -10.60 0.60
C ILE A 16 -2.08 -10.25 -0.82
N PHE A 17 -3.09 -10.95 -1.31
CA PHE A 17 -3.70 -10.68 -2.62
C PHE A 17 -4.98 -9.89 -2.41
N ALA A 18 -4.87 -8.58 -2.57
CA ALA A 18 -5.95 -7.62 -2.37
C ALA A 18 -7.03 -7.78 -3.45
N ASN A 19 -8.29 -7.79 -3.01
CA ASN A 19 -9.45 -7.76 -3.89
C ASN A 19 -10.08 -6.36 -3.92
N ASP A 20 -10.78 -6.03 -5.02
CA ASP A 20 -11.52 -4.77 -5.14
C ASP A 20 -12.47 -4.56 -3.94
N LYS A 21 -12.42 -3.35 -3.37
CA LYS A 21 -13.18 -2.88 -2.20
C LYS A 21 -12.93 -3.61 -0.89
N ASP A 22 -11.86 -4.39 -0.79
CA ASP A 22 -11.45 -4.93 0.49
C ASP A 22 -10.65 -3.91 1.32
N PHE A 23 -10.73 -4.04 2.64
CA PHE A 23 -10.01 -3.17 3.57
C PHE A 23 -8.92 -3.96 4.28
N ILE A 24 -7.68 -3.47 4.17
CA ILE A 24 -6.52 -4.06 4.82
C ILE A 24 -6.02 -3.05 5.85
N ASP A 25 -6.13 -3.41 7.13
CA ASP A 25 -5.65 -2.63 8.24
C ASP A 25 -4.25 -3.13 8.66
N CYS A 26 -3.23 -2.30 8.44
CA CYS A 26 -1.85 -2.62 8.75
C CYS A 26 -1.60 -2.87 10.25
N ASP A 27 -2.39 -2.25 11.14
CA ASP A 27 -2.21 -2.40 12.59
C ASP A 27 -2.70 -3.77 13.06
N THR A 28 -3.73 -4.30 12.41
CA THR A 28 -4.37 -5.57 12.80
C THR A 28 -4.02 -6.74 11.88
N ILE A 29 -3.30 -6.52 10.78
CA ILE A 29 -3.04 -7.53 9.74
C ILE A 29 -2.41 -8.81 10.31
N HIS A 30 -1.41 -8.70 11.20
CA HIS A 30 -0.74 -9.87 11.77
C HIS A 30 -1.69 -10.69 12.65
N SER A 31 -2.55 -10.03 13.45
CA SER A 31 -3.55 -10.72 14.28
C SER A 31 -4.61 -11.41 13.42
N GLN A 32 -5.09 -10.75 12.36
CA GLN A 32 -6.05 -11.33 11.42
C GLN A 32 -5.47 -12.54 10.67
N ILE A 33 -4.20 -12.46 10.27
CA ILE A 33 -3.47 -13.56 9.64
C ILE A 33 -3.31 -14.71 10.63
N TYR A 34 -2.90 -14.41 11.87
CA TYR A 34 -2.74 -15.40 12.92
C TYR A 34 -4.04 -16.18 13.16
N GLU A 35 -5.16 -15.50 13.36
CA GLU A 35 -6.46 -16.14 13.54
C GLU A 35 -6.84 -17.06 12.36
N LYS A 36 -6.54 -16.65 11.12
CA LYS A 36 -6.84 -17.43 9.91
C LYS A 36 -5.98 -18.70 9.77
N ILE A 37 -4.75 -18.70 10.27
CA ILE A 37 -3.82 -19.83 10.11
C ILE A 37 -3.82 -20.79 11.32
N GLN A 38 -4.38 -20.39 12.47
CA GLN A 38 -4.40 -21.22 13.69
C GLN A 38 -5.15 -22.55 13.50
N ASP A 39 -6.14 -22.59 12.61
CA ASP A 39 -6.91 -23.80 12.30
C ASP A 39 -6.19 -24.75 11.32
N ASP A 40 -5.11 -24.29 10.70
CA ASP A 40 -4.31 -25.08 9.78
C ASP A 40 -3.23 -25.88 10.53
N LYS A 41 -3.19 -27.20 10.31
CA LYS A 41 -2.22 -28.10 10.95
C LYS A 41 -0.78 -27.76 10.60
N GLU A 42 -0.54 -27.18 9.43
CA GLU A 42 0.80 -26.81 8.97
C GLU A 42 1.33 -25.56 9.68
N HIS A 43 0.42 -24.66 10.09
CA HIS A 43 0.73 -23.35 10.64
C HIS A 43 0.52 -23.23 12.17
N LYS A 44 -0.05 -24.27 12.80
CA LYS A 44 -0.45 -24.28 14.21
C LYS A 44 0.67 -23.95 15.22
N ASN A 45 1.93 -24.20 14.88
CA ASN A 45 3.06 -23.99 15.79
C ASN A 45 3.66 -22.58 15.70
N ILE A 46 3.16 -21.73 14.79
CA ILE A 46 3.65 -20.37 14.61
C ILE A 46 3.02 -19.50 15.69
N SER A 47 3.85 -18.80 16.47
CA SER A 47 3.36 -17.80 17.43
C SER A 47 3.06 -16.47 16.73
N LEU A 48 2.23 -15.62 17.34
CA LEU A 48 1.97 -14.27 16.82
C LEU A 48 3.27 -13.44 16.73
N GLU A 49 4.15 -13.56 17.71
CA GLU A 49 5.47 -12.90 17.74
C GLU A 49 6.36 -13.36 16.59
N GLU A 50 6.34 -14.65 16.27
CA GLU A 50 7.06 -15.18 15.11
C GLU A 50 6.47 -14.62 13.81
N LEU A 51 5.14 -14.61 13.68
CA LEU A 51 4.45 -14.10 12.50
C LEU A 51 4.73 -12.62 12.23
N GLN A 52 4.89 -11.80 13.27
CA GLN A 52 5.30 -10.39 13.16
C GLN A 52 6.71 -10.20 12.57
N SER A 53 7.55 -11.24 12.60
CA SER A 53 8.86 -11.21 11.94
C SER A 53 8.79 -11.51 10.44
N TYR A 54 7.64 -11.95 9.93
CA TYR A 54 7.50 -12.33 8.53
C TYR A 54 7.33 -11.07 7.68
N LYS A 55 7.88 -11.09 6.47
CA LYS A 55 7.83 -9.94 5.57
C LYS A 55 6.51 -9.95 4.76
N PRO A 56 5.63 -8.95 4.91
CA PRO A 56 4.43 -8.84 4.09
C PRO A 56 4.74 -8.30 2.68
N SER A 57 4.08 -8.90 1.70
CA SER A 57 4.06 -8.47 0.30
C SER A 57 2.60 -8.34 -0.14
N LEU A 58 2.23 -7.16 -0.65
CA LEU A 58 0.87 -6.83 -1.08
C LEU A 58 0.78 -6.88 -2.60
N PHE A 59 -0.19 -7.62 -3.13
CA PHE A 59 -0.45 -7.76 -4.55
C PHE A 59 -1.83 -7.22 -4.87
N LEU A 60 -1.94 -6.40 -5.91
CA LEU A 60 -3.20 -5.93 -6.48
C LEU A 60 -3.24 -6.32 -7.95
N ASP A 61 -4.26 -7.06 -8.38
CA ASP A 61 -4.39 -7.57 -9.76
C ASP A 61 -3.10 -8.27 -10.28
N SER A 62 -2.50 -9.11 -9.43
CA SER A 62 -1.23 -9.82 -9.68
C SER A 62 0.02 -8.93 -9.78
N ALA A 63 -0.10 -7.62 -9.57
CA ALA A 63 1.03 -6.71 -9.48
C ALA A 63 1.50 -6.56 -8.02
N LEU A 64 2.78 -6.83 -7.76
CA LEU A 64 3.40 -6.55 -6.47
C LEU A 64 3.44 -5.04 -6.23
N LEU A 65 2.79 -4.58 -5.17
CA LEU A 65 2.86 -3.20 -4.73
C LEU A 65 4.17 -3.00 -3.96
N LEU A 66 5.11 -2.34 -4.62
CA LEU A 66 6.34 -1.90 -4.00
C LEU A 66 6.07 -0.57 -3.30
N GLY A 67 6.44 -0.47 -2.03
CA GLY A 67 6.52 0.82 -1.36
C GLY A 67 7.52 1.73 -2.09
N SER A 68 7.23 3.02 -2.12
CA SER A 68 8.24 4.04 -2.40
C SER A 68 8.90 4.46 -1.10
N SER A 69 10.16 4.87 -1.15
CA SER A 69 10.72 5.70 -0.08
C SER A 69 9.94 7.02 -0.04
N GLU A 70 9.60 7.51 1.16
CA GLU A 70 9.28 8.92 1.32
C GLU A 70 10.53 9.70 0.91
N ILE A 71 10.45 10.36 -0.24
CA ILE A 71 11.47 11.31 -0.66
C ILE A 71 11.14 12.61 0.06
N GLU A 72 12.07 13.19 0.81
CA GLU A 72 11.86 14.50 1.50
C GLU A 72 11.37 15.59 0.52
N THR A 73 11.60 15.42 -0.78
CA THR A 73 11.18 16.32 -1.85
C THR A 73 9.90 15.93 -2.57
N ASN A 74 9.15 14.91 -2.14
CA ASN A 74 7.94 14.50 -2.87
C ASN A 74 6.70 14.40 -1.99
N PRO A 75 5.99 15.52 -1.79
CA PRO A 75 4.61 15.51 -1.36
C PRO A 75 3.73 15.53 -2.62
N PHE A 76 3.23 14.37 -3.06
CA PHE A 76 2.10 14.30 -4.01
C PHE A 76 2.31 14.94 -5.40
N LEU A 77 3.52 14.93 -5.98
CA LEU A 77 3.69 15.31 -7.39
C LEU A 77 3.67 14.07 -8.30
N PHE A 78 2.57 13.85 -9.02
CA PHE A 78 2.52 12.90 -10.15
C PHE A 78 2.65 13.68 -11.46
N GLY A 79 3.87 13.80 -11.95
CA GLY A 79 4.24 14.49 -13.19
C GLY A 79 5.73 14.79 -13.23
N GLU A 80 6.30 14.93 -14.43
CA GLU A 80 7.68 15.40 -14.59
C GLU A 80 7.71 16.93 -14.56
N LEU A 81 8.65 17.51 -13.81
CA LEU A 81 8.97 18.93 -13.88
C LEU A 81 9.89 19.21 -15.08
N ASP A 82 9.76 20.40 -15.66
CA ASP A 82 10.74 20.95 -16.57
C ASP A 82 11.94 21.57 -15.82
N LYS A 83 12.89 22.12 -16.57
CA LYS A 83 14.13 22.70 -16.01
C LYS A 83 13.89 23.96 -15.17
N ASP A 84 12.72 24.55 -15.29
CA ASP A 84 12.31 25.77 -14.60
C ASP A 84 11.35 25.45 -13.42
N ASN A 85 11.29 24.18 -13.00
CA ASN A 85 10.39 23.65 -11.97
C ASN A 85 8.90 23.86 -12.28
N THR A 86 8.53 23.94 -13.56
CA THR A 86 7.14 23.99 -14.00
C THR A 86 6.67 22.59 -14.41
N ILE A 87 5.39 22.26 -14.18
CA ILE A 87 4.83 20.96 -14.55
C ILE A 87 4.78 20.82 -16.07
N LYS A 88 5.35 19.72 -16.61
CA LYS A 88 5.24 19.42 -18.04
C LYS A 88 3.77 19.15 -18.41
N GLN A 89 3.21 20.00 -19.27
CA GLN A 89 1.81 19.91 -19.71
C GLN A 89 1.59 18.95 -20.90
N ASP A 90 2.65 18.37 -21.46
CA ASP A 90 2.59 17.43 -22.59
C ASP A 90 2.07 16.04 -22.19
N THR A 91 2.12 15.73 -20.89
CA THR A 91 1.65 14.49 -20.28
C THR A 91 0.52 14.82 -19.30
N PRO A 92 -0.61 14.08 -19.30
CA PRO A 92 -1.72 14.35 -18.38
C PRO A 92 -1.23 14.31 -16.93
N SER A 93 -1.27 15.45 -16.26
CA SER A 93 -0.81 15.62 -14.89
C SER A 93 -1.99 16.03 -14.01
N TYR A 94 -2.19 15.33 -12.89
CA TYR A 94 -3.24 15.63 -11.93
C TYR A 94 -2.64 16.34 -10.72
N TYR A 95 -3.01 17.60 -10.52
CA TYR A 95 -2.60 18.39 -9.36
C TYR A 95 -3.72 18.43 -8.33
N PHE A 96 -3.46 17.93 -7.11
CA PHE A 96 -4.30 18.24 -5.97
C PHE A 96 -3.94 19.64 -5.47
N SER A 97 -4.69 20.65 -5.89
CA SER A 97 -4.57 21.97 -5.28
C SER A 97 -5.09 21.88 -3.85
N PRO A 98 -4.26 22.15 -2.81
CA PRO A 98 -4.82 22.45 -1.51
C PRO A 98 -5.77 23.64 -1.67
N LYS A 99 -6.86 23.62 -0.92
CA LYS A 99 -7.87 24.66 -0.93
C LYS A 99 -7.27 25.92 -0.28
N ASP A 100 -6.57 26.74 -1.04
CA ASP A 100 -6.15 28.07 -0.61
C ASP A 100 -7.36 28.99 -0.67
N GLU A 101 -8.16 29.00 0.40
CA GLU A 101 -9.35 29.83 0.52
C GLU A 101 -9.04 31.33 0.57
N GLU A 102 -7.82 31.73 0.99
CA GLU A 102 -7.42 33.14 1.02
C GLU A 102 -7.18 33.71 -0.38
N ASN A 103 -6.63 32.90 -1.29
CA ASN A 103 -6.26 33.34 -2.64
C ASN A 103 -7.13 32.79 -3.78
N ASN A 104 -8.20 32.02 -3.47
CA ASN A 104 -9.12 31.42 -4.46
C ASN A 104 -8.43 30.56 -5.53
N LEU A 105 -7.25 30.00 -5.23
CA LEU A 105 -6.56 29.08 -6.13
C LEU A 105 -7.07 27.65 -5.86
N GLY A 106 -7.63 27.02 -6.89
CA GLY A 106 -8.10 25.63 -6.83
C GLY A 106 -9.62 25.41 -6.84
N THR A 107 -10.43 26.45 -7.07
CA THR A 107 -11.84 26.24 -7.46
C THR A 107 -11.94 26.02 -8.97
N LEU A 108 -12.54 24.90 -9.37
CA LEU A 108 -12.96 24.68 -10.76
C LEU A 108 -14.10 25.67 -11.07
N LEU A 109 -13.89 26.54 -12.06
CA LEU A 109 -14.94 27.35 -12.68
C LEU A 109 -15.95 26.48 -13.43
#